data_AF-A0A529MEK1-F1
#
_entry.id   AF-A0A529MEK1-F1
#
_cell.length_a   1.000
_cell.length_b   1.000
_cell.length_c   1.000
_cell.angle_alpha   90.00
_cell.angle_beta   90.00
_cell.angle_gamma   90.00
#
_symmetry.space_group_name_H-M   'P 1'
#
loop_
_entity.id
_entity.type
_entity.pdbx_description
1 polymer ?
#
loop_
_entity_poly.entity_id
_entity_poly.type
_entity_poly.pdbx_seq_one_letter_code
_entity_poly.pdbx_strand_id
1 'polypeptide(L)'
;MTGQVTPDTSYAEAFYKAYGFAMVEWARVEDALSMWFTSITEMRPAMAKAVLNSAKAFTPQALMLSSAIEHAPMRAEVAEFLKAAINKALTYYQFRNRIAHGMPRINSTDHENPIFEWHESKHILSLEPITRERINICAKNFGDLADAIMSAHFITTREDGPSEPRMKSLKLLQRQVILLPNPADRPTPSHSQLGKLKQREEKRSNEDQG
;
A
#
# COMPACT_ATOMS: atom_id res chain seq x y z
N MET A 1 -42.86 -20.43 -11.92
CA MET A 1 -41.65 -20.75 -12.70
C MET A 1 -40.48 -20.01 -12.08
N THR A 2 -39.74 -20.65 -11.19
CA THR A 2 -38.50 -20.10 -10.62
C THR A 2 -37.40 -20.27 -11.66
N GLY A 3 -37.26 -19.28 -12.54
CA GLY A 3 -36.14 -19.24 -13.49
C GLY A 3 -34.84 -19.25 -12.68
N GLN A 4 -34.03 -20.29 -12.84
CA GLN A 4 -32.66 -20.28 -12.36
C GLN A 4 -31.93 -19.17 -13.11
N VAL A 5 -31.73 -18.03 -12.46
CA VAL A 5 -30.78 -17.01 -12.92
C VAL A 5 -29.41 -17.68 -12.84
N THR A 6 -28.90 -18.15 -13.99
CA THR A 6 -27.50 -18.56 -14.09
C THR A 6 -26.65 -17.36 -13.73
N PRO A 7 -25.78 -17.44 -12.71
CA PRO A 7 -24.90 -16.34 -12.35
C PRO A 7 -24.11 -15.91 -13.59
N ASP A 8 -24.04 -14.62 -13.86
CA ASP A 8 -23.14 -14.10 -14.89
C ASP A 8 -21.69 -14.40 -14.48
N THR A 9 -21.13 -15.47 -15.03
CA THR A 9 -19.76 -15.92 -14.75
C THR A 9 -18.73 -14.90 -15.24
N SER A 10 -19.08 -14.05 -16.21
CA SER A 10 -18.21 -12.98 -16.72
C SER A 10 -17.91 -11.94 -15.63
N TYR A 11 -18.91 -11.57 -14.83
CA TYR A 11 -18.72 -10.62 -13.74
C TYR A 11 -17.84 -11.22 -12.63
N ALA A 12 -18.08 -12.49 -12.27
CA ALA A 12 -17.26 -13.19 -11.28
C ALA A 12 -15.78 -13.24 -11.71
N GLU A 13 -15.52 -13.58 -12.97
CA GLU A 13 -14.18 -13.61 -13.55
C GLU A 13 -13.51 -12.23 -13.51
N ALA A 14 -14.22 -11.18 -13.93
CA ALA A 14 -13.71 -9.81 -13.88
C ALA A 14 -13.39 -9.37 -12.44
N PHE A 15 -14.21 -9.78 -11.46
CA PHE A 15 -13.97 -9.49 -10.05
C PHE A 15 -12.72 -10.22 -9.53
N TYR A 16 -12.61 -11.54 -9.75
CA TYR A 16 -11.45 -12.31 -9.31
C TYR A 16 -10.15 -11.86 -9.98
N LYS A 17 -10.22 -11.42 -11.24
CA LYS A 17 -9.08 -10.82 -11.94
C LYS A 17 -8.64 -9.51 -11.27
N ALA A 18 -9.58 -8.63 -10.94
CA ALA A 18 -9.27 -7.40 -10.20
C ALA A 18 -8.66 -7.70 -8.82
N TYR A 19 -9.22 -8.68 -8.10
CA TYR A 19 -8.70 -9.13 -6.81
C TYR A 19 -7.27 -9.67 -6.92
N GLY A 20 -7.02 -10.58 -7.87
CA GLY A 20 -5.69 -11.15 -8.10
C GLY A 20 -4.68 -10.06 -8.43
N PHE A 21 -5.05 -9.10 -9.27
CA PHE A 21 -4.22 -7.94 -9.59
C PHE A 21 -3.91 -7.09 -8.35
N ALA A 22 -4.90 -6.79 -7.51
CA ALA A 22 -4.66 -6.06 -6.26
C ALA A 22 -3.70 -6.81 -5.32
N MET A 23 -3.81 -8.14 -5.22
CA MET A 23 -2.91 -8.94 -4.37
C MET A 23 -1.49 -9.01 -4.92
N VAL A 24 -1.31 -9.01 -6.25
CA VAL A 24 0.00 -8.88 -6.89
C VAL A 24 0.63 -7.52 -6.58
N GLU A 25 -0.13 -6.44 -6.70
CA GLU A 25 0.37 -5.09 -6.37
C GLU A 25 0.73 -4.95 -4.88
N TRP A 26 -0.04 -5.57 -3.98
CA TRP A 26 0.35 -5.66 -2.57
C TRP A 26 1.67 -6.41 -2.37
N ALA A 27 1.84 -7.56 -3.04
CA ALA A 27 3.09 -8.31 -2.95
C ALA A 27 4.29 -7.50 -3.45
N ARG A 28 4.11 -6.61 -4.43
CA ARG A 28 5.15 -5.67 -4.87
C ARG A 28 5.54 -4.67 -3.77
N VAL A 29 4.58 -4.19 -2.97
CA VAL A 29 4.87 -3.34 -1.79
C VAL A 29 5.72 -4.11 -0.78
N GLU A 30 5.34 -5.35 -0.45
CA GLU A 30 6.08 -6.20 0.50
C GLU A 30 7.50 -6.50 0.00
N ASP A 31 7.66 -6.84 -1.28
CA ASP A 31 8.96 -7.15 -1.86
C ASP A 31 9.87 -5.91 -1.92
N ALA A 32 9.34 -4.74 -2.29
CA ALA A 32 10.09 -3.49 -2.30
C ALA A 32 10.57 -3.09 -0.89
N LEU A 33 9.75 -3.29 0.15
CA LEU A 33 10.17 -3.08 1.54
C LEU A 33 11.16 -4.14 2.02
N SER A 34 11.04 -5.39 1.56
CA SER A 34 12.01 -6.44 1.83
C SER A 34 13.37 -6.16 1.19
N MET A 35 13.42 -5.54 0.01
CA MET A 35 14.67 -5.09 -0.61
C MET A 35 15.35 -4.04 0.27
N TRP A 36 14.59 -3.07 0.79
CA TRP A 36 15.11 -2.10 1.74
C TRP A 36 15.63 -2.75 3.02
N PHE A 37 14.87 -3.68 3.61
CA PHE A 37 15.33 -4.43 4.78
C PHE A 37 16.66 -5.15 4.51
N THR A 38 16.79 -5.79 3.35
CA THR A 38 18.02 -6.46 2.92
C THR A 38 19.19 -5.48 2.81
N SER A 39 18.99 -4.33 2.15
CA SER A 39 20.03 -3.31 1.99
C SER A 39 20.44 -2.67 3.31
N ILE A 40 19.50 -2.46 4.23
CA ILE A 40 19.76 -1.83 5.53
C ILE A 40 20.50 -2.77 6.47
N THR A 41 20.11 -4.05 6.49
CA THR A 41 20.68 -5.04 7.40
C THR A 41 21.93 -5.72 6.85
N GLU A 42 22.23 -5.52 5.56
CA GLU A 42 23.31 -6.17 4.82
C GLU A 42 23.27 -7.70 4.87
N MET A 43 22.14 -8.27 5.25
CA MET A 43 21.92 -9.71 5.23
C MET A 43 21.88 -10.21 3.79
N ARG A 44 22.29 -11.47 3.57
CA ARG A 44 22.06 -12.13 2.29
C ARG A 44 20.56 -12.14 1.97
N PRO A 45 20.12 -11.91 0.71
CA PRO A 45 18.71 -11.73 0.38
C PRO A 45 17.78 -12.83 0.91
N ALA A 46 18.18 -14.09 0.79
CA ALA A 46 17.39 -15.23 1.29
C ALA A 46 17.23 -15.20 2.83
N MET A 47 18.27 -14.79 3.56
CA MET A 47 18.25 -14.67 5.01
C MET A 47 17.41 -13.47 5.45
N ALA A 48 17.58 -12.31 4.81
CA ALA A 48 16.79 -11.11 5.09
C ALA A 48 15.29 -11.40 4.93
N LYS A 49 14.91 -12.05 3.83
CA LYS A 49 13.52 -12.45 3.56
C LYS A 49 13.01 -13.47 4.58
N ALA A 50 13.81 -14.44 4.98
CA ALA A 50 13.44 -15.42 6.01
C ALA A 50 13.24 -14.76 7.39
N VAL A 51 14.12 -13.84 7.77
CA VAL A 51 14.02 -13.07 9.02
C VAL A 51 12.78 -12.19 9.00
N LEU A 52 12.57 -11.41 7.95
CA LEU A 52 11.40 -10.54 7.83
C LEU A 52 10.10 -11.37 7.82
N ASN A 53 10.03 -12.46 7.06
CA ASN A 53 8.85 -13.33 6.99
C ASN A 53 8.65 -14.22 8.21
N SER A 54 9.60 -14.29 9.15
CA SER A 54 9.36 -14.94 10.45
C SER A 54 8.24 -14.25 11.23
N ALA A 55 8.07 -12.94 11.00
CA ALA A 55 6.86 -12.20 11.36
C ALA A 55 5.73 -12.54 10.38
N LYS A 56 4.75 -13.33 10.84
CA LYS A 56 3.63 -13.86 10.02
C LYS A 56 2.60 -12.81 9.56
N ALA A 57 2.80 -11.54 9.87
CA ALA A 57 1.89 -10.46 9.53
C ALA A 57 2.69 -9.19 9.18
N PHE A 58 2.10 -8.31 8.38
CA PHE A 58 2.79 -7.11 7.91
C PHE A 58 3.11 -6.11 9.04
N THR A 59 2.24 -5.98 10.05
CA THR A 59 2.49 -5.06 11.17
C THR A 59 3.81 -5.35 11.90
N PRO A 60 4.12 -6.58 12.35
CA PRO A 60 5.41 -6.88 12.94
C PRO A 60 6.58 -6.74 11.93
N GLN A 61 6.38 -7.01 10.64
CA GLN A 61 7.40 -6.73 9.62
C GLN A 61 7.73 -5.24 9.51
N ALA A 62 6.70 -4.39 9.51
CA ALA A 62 6.83 -2.94 9.50
C ALA A 62 7.56 -2.42 10.75
N LEU A 63 7.33 -3.04 11.92
CA LEU A 63 8.08 -2.73 13.14
C LEU A 63 9.55 -3.11 13.00
N MET A 64 9.86 -4.32 12.53
CA MET A 64 11.25 -4.76 12.30
C MET A 64 11.98 -3.80 11.35
N LEU A 65 11.33 -3.41 10.24
CA LEU A 65 11.90 -2.46 9.30
C LEU A 65 12.08 -1.06 9.92
N SER A 66 11.12 -0.59 10.71
CA SER A 66 11.24 0.71 11.40
C SER A 66 12.40 0.72 12.39
N SER A 67 12.57 -0.35 13.16
CA SER A 67 13.72 -0.50 14.08
C SER A 67 15.05 -0.59 13.32
N ALA A 68 15.10 -1.29 12.19
CA ALA A 68 16.29 -1.34 11.36
C ALA A 68 16.67 0.05 10.83
N ILE A 69 15.69 0.86 10.41
CA ILE A 69 15.89 2.24 9.95
C ILE A 69 16.49 3.13 11.04
N GLU A 70 16.09 2.97 12.29
CA GLU A 70 16.57 3.79 13.42
C GLU A 70 18.05 3.58 13.75
N HIS A 71 18.58 2.40 13.45
CA HIS A 71 19.97 2.04 13.74
C HIS A 71 20.87 2.00 12.50
N ALA A 72 20.32 2.19 11.31
CA ALA A 72 21.07 2.17 10.07
C ALA A 72 21.89 3.45 9.88
N PRO A 73 23.12 3.37 9.37
CA PRO A 73 23.89 4.55 8.95
C PRO A 73 23.33 5.10 7.62
N MET A 74 22.16 5.72 7.67
CA MET A 74 21.48 6.29 6.50
C MET A 74 21.18 7.78 6.66
N ARG A 75 21.00 8.45 5.52
CA ARG A 75 20.61 9.86 5.48
C ARG A 75 19.20 10.07 6.04
N ALA A 76 19.00 11.19 6.73
CA ALA A 76 17.72 11.54 7.33
C ALA A 76 16.58 11.55 6.32
N GLU A 77 16.81 12.07 5.11
CA GLU A 77 15.80 12.14 4.05
C GLU A 77 15.33 10.75 3.59
N VAL A 78 16.23 9.76 3.59
CA VAL A 78 15.92 8.36 3.27
C VAL A 78 15.09 7.73 4.39
N ALA A 79 15.50 7.94 5.64
CA ALA A 79 14.77 7.47 6.81
C ALA A 79 13.35 8.07 6.86
N GLU A 80 13.21 9.37 6.59
CA GLU A 80 11.91 10.04 6.55
C GLU A 80 11.01 9.53 5.41
N PHE A 81 11.59 9.26 4.23
CA PHE A 81 10.86 8.63 3.13
C PHE A 81 10.33 7.26 3.53
N LEU A 82 11.21 6.39 4.06
CA LEU A 82 10.84 5.03 4.45
C LEU A 82 9.78 5.02 5.55
N LYS A 83 9.90 5.88 6.56
CA LYS A 83 8.88 6.04 7.60
C LYS A 83 7.53 6.47 6.99
N ALA A 84 7.51 7.37 6.02
CA ALA A 84 6.28 7.75 5.33
C ALA A 84 5.67 6.58 4.54
N ALA A 85 6.50 5.83 3.81
CA ALA A 85 6.08 4.67 3.04
C ALA A 85 5.54 3.52 3.92
N ILE A 86 6.22 3.20 5.02
CA ILE A 86 5.77 2.18 5.98
C ILE A 86 4.44 2.57 6.61
N ASN A 87 4.30 3.83 7.03
CA ASN A 87 3.04 4.33 7.58
C ASN A 87 1.89 4.23 6.57
N LYS A 88 2.16 4.52 5.28
CA LYS A 88 1.17 4.34 4.21
C LYS A 88 0.82 2.86 3.99
N ALA A 89 1.82 1.98 3.94
CA ALA A 89 1.61 0.56 3.80
C ALA A 89 0.79 -0.02 4.97
N LEU A 90 0.98 0.48 6.19
CA LEU A 90 0.17 0.10 7.35
C LEU A 90 -1.31 0.48 7.22
N THR A 91 -1.62 1.66 6.66
CA THR A 91 -3.03 2.02 6.40
C THR A 91 -3.65 1.11 5.33
N TYR A 92 -2.85 0.73 4.34
CA TYR A 92 -3.25 -0.16 3.25
C TYR A 92 -3.42 -1.61 3.67
N TYR A 93 -2.60 -2.08 4.61
CA TYR A 93 -2.65 -3.43 5.15
C TYR A 93 -4.03 -3.79 5.72
N GLN A 94 -4.74 -2.82 6.31
CA GLN A 94 -6.10 -3.03 6.81
C GLN A 94 -7.03 -3.45 5.67
N PHE A 95 -7.02 -2.71 4.55
CA PHE A 95 -7.86 -3.05 3.40
C PHE A 95 -7.44 -4.38 2.76
N ARG A 96 -6.13 -4.61 2.63
CA ARG A 96 -5.59 -5.91 2.17
C ARG A 96 -6.12 -7.07 3.00
N ASN A 97 -6.14 -6.95 4.33
CA ASN A 97 -6.66 -8.02 5.19
C ASN A 97 -8.18 -8.22 5.02
N ARG A 98 -8.94 -7.14 4.82
CA ARG A 98 -10.39 -7.24 4.53
C ARG A 98 -10.66 -8.04 3.27
N ILE A 99 -9.92 -7.78 2.19
CA ILE A 99 -10.07 -8.55 0.93
C ILE A 99 -9.45 -9.95 1.01
N ALA A 100 -8.41 -10.16 1.83
CA ALA A 100 -7.80 -11.49 1.97
C ALA A 100 -8.64 -12.47 2.80
N HIS A 101 -9.42 -11.97 3.76
CA HIS A 101 -10.22 -12.79 4.68
C HIS A 101 -11.72 -12.76 4.44
N GLY A 102 -12.22 -11.81 3.67
CA GLY A 102 -13.63 -11.78 3.35
C GLY A 102 -14.05 -12.86 2.35
N MET A 103 -15.34 -12.93 2.08
CA MET A 103 -15.93 -13.88 1.14
C MET A 103 -16.72 -13.14 0.06
N PRO A 104 -16.53 -13.47 -1.22
CA PRO A 104 -17.37 -12.96 -2.29
C PRO A 104 -18.79 -13.53 -2.13
N ARG A 105 -19.78 -12.68 -2.32
CA ARG A 105 -21.19 -13.02 -2.38
C ARG A 105 -21.82 -12.32 -3.58
N ILE A 106 -22.82 -12.97 -4.17
CA ILE A 106 -23.67 -12.30 -5.14
C ILE A 106 -24.68 -11.49 -4.34
N ASN A 107 -24.65 -10.18 -4.48
CA ASN A 107 -25.73 -9.35 -4.01
C ASN A 107 -26.94 -9.59 -4.92
N SER A 108 -27.96 -10.24 -4.35
CA SER A 108 -29.19 -10.59 -5.05
C SER A 108 -30.34 -9.61 -4.78
N THR A 109 -30.07 -8.43 -4.17
CA THR A 109 -31.13 -7.44 -3.93
C THR A 109 -31.58 -6.75 -5.22
N ASP A 110 -30.70 -6.66 -6.21
CA ASP A 110 -31.05 -6.32 -7.59
C ASP A 110 -31.00 -7.61 -8.44
N HIS A 111 -32.17 -8.18 -8.73
CA HIS A 111 -32.29 -9.41 -9.51
C HIS A 111 -31.93 -9.22 -10.99
N GLU A 112 -31.93 -7.98 -11.49
CA GLU A 112 -31.60 -7.66 -12.88
C GLU A 112 -30.09 -7.44 -13.07
N ASN A 113 -29.38 -7.01 -12.02
CA ASN A 113 -27.94 -6.76 -12.04
C ASN A 113 -27.22 -7.36 -10.81
N PRO A 114 -27.04 -8.68 -10.72
CA PRO A 114 -26.33 -9.30 -9.62
C PRO A 114 -24.86 -8.84 -9.58
N ILE A 115 -24.44 -8.17 -8.50
CA ILE A 115 -23.06 -7.70 -8.31
C ILE A 115 -22.34 -8.61 -7.33
N PHE A 116 -21.09 -8.98 -7.65
CA PHE A 116 -20.21 -9.62 -6.67
C PHE A 116 -19.70 -8.59 -5.65
N GLU A 117 -19.97 -8.85 -4.38
CA GLU A 117 -19.58 -8.03 -3.24
C GLU A 117 -18.73 -8.85 -2.26
N TRP A 118 -17.64 -8.27 -1.76
CA TRP A 118 -16.84 -8.88 -0.71
C TRP A 118 -17.28 -8.40 0.67
N HIS A 119 -17.56 -9.34 1.57
CA HIS A 119 -17.89 -9.05 2.97
C HIS A 119 -16.81 -9.61 3.91
N GLU A 120 -16.45 -8.84 4.93
CA GLU A 120 -15.42 -9.19 5.92
C GLU A 120 -15.75 -10.41 6.78
N SER A 121 -17.03 -10.76 6.92
CA SER A 121 -17.44 -11.96 7.66
C SER A 121 -18.66 -12.62 7.05
N LYS A 122 -18.84 -13.91 7.39
CA LYS A 122 -20.01 -14.69 6.97
C LYS A 122 -21.33 -14.15 7.57
N HIS A 123 -21.27 -13.33 8.62
CA HIS A 123 -22.42 -12.97 9.45
C HIS A 123 -22.80 -11.48 9.44
N ILE A 124 -21.97 -10.61 8.83
CA ILE A 124 -22.16 -9.15 8.92
C ILE A 124 -22.45 -8.57 7.53
N LEU A 125 -23.73 -8.26 7.29
CA LEU A 125 -24.21 -7.46 6.16
C LEU A 125 -24.03 -5.94 6.39
N SER A 126 -23.53 -5.52 7.56
CA SER A 126 -23.54 -4.11 7.98
C SER A 126 -22.32 -3.29 7.54
N LEU A 127 -21.39 -3.87 6.79
CA LEU A 127 -20.23 -3.14 6.25
C LEU A 127 -20.45 -2.85 4.78
N GLU A 128 -20.09 -1.63 4.36
CA GLU A 128 -20.16 -1.19 2.97
C GLU A 128 -19.41 -2.20 2.08
N PRO A 129 -20.09 -2.85 1.12
CA PRO A 129 -19.53 -3.94 0.35
C PRO A 129 -18.31 -3.51 -0.45
N ILE A 130 -17.32 -4.38 -0.58
CA ILE A 130 -16.16 -4.11 -1.42
C ILE A 130 -16.50 -4.51 -2.85
N THR A 131 -16.67 -3.50 -3.70
CA THR A 131 -16.98 -3.65 -5.12
C THR A 131 -15.72 -3.86 -5.95
N ARG A 132 -15.86 -4.34 -7.20
CA ARG A 132 -14.76 -4.42 -8.17
C ARG A 132 -14.04 -3.07 -8.33
N GLU A 133 -14.78 -1.96 -8.33
CA GLU A 133 -14.21 -0.63 -8.48
C GLU A 133 -13.29 -0.26 -7.31
N ARG A 134 -13.72 -0.55 -6.07
CA ARG A 134 -12.89 -0.36 -4.88
C ARG A 134 -11.61 -1.19 -4.93
N ILE A 135 -11.68 -2.41 -5.48
CA ILE A 135 -10.52 -3.28 -5.68
C ILE A 135 -9.58 -2.70 -6.76
N ASN A 136 -10.10 -2.19 -7.87
CA ASN A 136 -9.28 -1.56 -8.91
C ASN A 136 -8.54 -0.33 -8.38
N ILE A 137 -9.24 0.53 -7.63
CA ILE A 137 -8.65 1.70 -6.97
C ILE A 137 -7.55 1.25 -5.99
N CYS A 138 -7.83 0.22 -5.19
CA CYS A 138 -6.86 -0.38 -4.28
C CYS A 138 -5.62 -0.90 -5.00
N ALA A 139 -5.78 -1.65 -6.08
CA ALA A 139 -4.68 -2.17 -6.87
C ALA A 139 -3.79 -1.04 -7.39
N LYS A 140 -4.40 0.01 -7.96
CA LYS A 140 -3.66 1.19 -8.41
C LYS A 140 -2.87 1.84 -7.28
N ASN A 141 -3.52 2.07 -6.14
CA ASN A 141 -2.89 2.70 -4.99
C ASN A 141 -1.75 1.87 -4.39
N PHE A 142 -1.87 0.54 -4.38
CA PHE A 142 -0.77 -0.36 -4.00
C PHE A 142 0.39 -0.28 -5.00
N GLY A 143 0.10 -0.29 -6.30
CA GLY A 143 1.10 -0.17 -7.34
C GLY A 143 1.86 1.15 -7.28
N ASP A 144 1.15 2.28 -7.16
CA ASP A 144 1.76 3.60 -7.01
C ASP A 144 2.69 3.67 -5.79
N LEU A 145 2.31 3.02 -4.67
CA LEU A 145 3.15 2.93 -3.48
C LEU A 145 4.39 2.06 -3.72
N ALA A 146 4.22 0.89 -4.33
CA ALA A 146 5.32 -0.02 -4.66
C ALA A 146 6.34 0.65 -5.59
N ASP A 147 5.86 1.34 -6.64
CA ASP A 147 6.68 2.08 -7.59
C ASP A 147 7.48 3.18 -6.89
N ALA A 148 6.87 3.90 -5.95
CA ALA A 148 7.57 4.93 -5.20
C ALA A 148 8.67 4.35 -4.31
N ILE A 149 8.40 3.26 -3.59
CA ILE A 149 9.36 2.59 -2.70
C ILE A 149 10.55 2.04 -3.51
N MET A 150 10.25 1.37 -4.62
CA MET A 150 11.25 0.78 -5.50
C MET A 150 12.10 1.85 -6.20
N SER A 151 11.48 2.93 -6.69
CA SER A 151 12.21 4.06 -7.28
C SER A 151 13.14 4.72 -6.26
N ALA A 152 12.69 4.90 -5.02
CA ALA A 152 13.53 5.45 -3.96
C ALA A 152 14.73 4.53 -3.65
N HIS A 153 14.53 3.20 -3.65
CA HIS A 153 15.63 2.23 -3.50
C HIS A 153 16.68 2.43 -4.60
N PHE A 154 16.26 2.40 -5.86
CA PHE A 154 17.17 2.61 -6.99
C PHE A 154 17.88 3.98 -6.99
N ILE A 155 17.24 5.04 -6.49
CA ILE A 155 17.87 6.36 -6.40
C ILE A 155 18.99 6.38 -5.34
N THR A 156 18.84 5.60 -4.27
CA THR A 156 19.69 5.69 -3.08
C THR A 156 20.80 4.66 -3.02
N THR A 157 20.65 3.50 -3.68
CA THR A 157 21.64 2.41 -3.66
C THR A 157 22.57 2.39 -4.87
N ARG A 158 22.60 3.44 -5.69
CA ARG A 158 23.54 3.55 -6.83
C ARG A 158 24.96 3.83 -6.37
N GLU A 159 25.92 3.24 -7.08
CA GLU A 159 27.36 3.33 -6.78
C GLU A 159 27.89 4.78 -6.72
N ASP A 160 27.37 5.68 -7.57
CA ASP A 160 27.80 7.09 -7.56
C ASP A 160 27.35 7.88 -6.31
N GLY A 161 26.62 7.23 -5.38
CA GLY A 161 26.14 7.85 -4.16
C GLY A 161 25.01 8.88 -4.35
N PRO A 162 24.52 9.49 -3.26
CA PRO A 162 23.41 10.43 -3.32
C PRO A 162 23.85 11.82 -3.81
N SER A 163 23.41 12.21 -5.01
CA SER A 163 23.59 13.58 -5.55
C SER A 163 22.42 14.51 -5.20
N GLU A 164 22.62 15.83 -5.27
CA GLU A 164 21.55 16.80 -4.97
C GLU A 164 20.28 16.60 -5.84
N PRO A 165 20.38 16.35 -7.17
CA PRO A 165 19.21 16.02 -7.99
C PRO A 165 18.48 14.74 -7.54
N ARG A 166 19.23 13.74 -7.06
CA ARG A 166 18.67 12.49 -6.52
C ARG A 166 17.89 12.75 -5.23
N MET A 167 18.40 13.61 -4.35
CA MET A 167 17.70 13.97 -3.11
C MET A 167 16.44 14.80 -3.37
N LYS A 168 16.46 15.69 -4.38
CA LYS A 168 15.25 16.36 -4.86
C LYS A 168 14.20 15.35 -5.36
N SER A 169 14.65 14.34 -6.11
CA SER A 169 13.76 13.26 -6.60
C SER A 169 13.16 12.44 -5.45
N LEU A 170 13.95 12.12 -4.41
CA LEU A 170 13.47 11.42 -3.21
C LEU A 170 12.42 12.25 -2.46
N LYS A 171 12.61 13.57 -2.33
CA LYS A 171 11.60 14.46 -1.72
C LYS A 171 10.30 14.49 -2.54
N LEU A 172 10.38 14.43 -3.87
CA LEU A 172 9.20 14.31 -4.73
C LEU A 172 8.47 12.99 -4.51
N LEU A 173 9.20 11.87 -4.43
CA LEU A 173 8.63 10.55 -4.12
C LEU A 173 7.99 10.55 -2.73
N GLN A 174 8.63 11.15 -1.72
CA GLN A 174 8.05 11.29 -0.39
C GLN A 174 6.72 12.05 -0.43
N ARG A 175 6.67 13.16 -1.18
CA ARG A 175 5.44 13.93 -1.36
C ARG A 175 4.36 13.12 -2.07
N GLN A 176 4.72 12.34 -3.09
CA GLN A 176 3.79 11.42 -3.76
C GLN A 176 3.20 10.40 -2.80
N VAL A 177 4.04 9.74 -1.97
CA VAL A 177 3.59 8.80 -0.94
C VAL A 177 2.61 9.45 0.04
N ILE A 178 2.88 10.68 0.49
CA ILE A 178 1.99 11.42 1.39
C ILE A 178 0.67 11.81 0.70
N LEU A 179 0.69 12.06 -0.61
CA LEU A 179 -0.48 12.37 -1.43
C LEU A 179 -1.23 11.13 -1.91
N LEU A 180 -0.76 9.92 -1.64
CA LEU A 180 -1.61 8.74 -1.80
C LEU A 180 -2.73 8.76 -0.76
N PRO A 181 -3.95 8.30 -1.08
CA PRO A 181 -5.06 8.25 -0.12
C PRO A 181 -4.71 7.38 1.10
N ASN A 182 -5.30 7.65 2.27
CA ASN A 182 -5.09 6.81 3.45
C ASN A 182 -5.87 5.49 3.37
N PRO A 183 -7.20 5.51 3.10
CA PRO A 183 -7.89 4.30 2.69
C PRO A 183 -7.41 3.88 1.30
N ALA A 184 -6.98 2.63 1.16
CA ALA A 184 -6.43 2.11 -0.10
C ALA A 184 -7.45 2.13 -1.25
N ASP A 185 -8.73 2.13 -0.95
CA ASP A 185 -9.83 1.98 -1.89
C ASP A 185 -10.52 3.30 -2.25
N ARG A 186 -9.87 4.43 -1.96
CA ARG A 186 -10.34 5.76 -2.34
C ARG A 186 -9.48 6.32 -3.47
N PRO A 187 -10.06 7.09 -4.41
CA PRO A 187 -9.30 7.60 -5.56
C PRO A 187 -8.44 8.82 -5.19
N THR A 188 -8.76 9.52 -4.10
CA THR A 188 -8.12 10.78 -3.71
C THR A 188 -7.92 10.90 -2.20
N PRO A 189 -6.91 11.66 -1.74
CA PRO A 189 -6.74 12.03 -0.35
C PRO A 189 -7.96 12.75 0.24
N SER A 190 -8.17 12.55 1.54
CA SER A 190 -9.15 13.34 2.28
C SER A 190 -8.71 14.80 2.46
N HIS A 191 -9.66 15.71 2.66
CA HIS A 191 -9.37 17.10 3.01
C HIS A 191 -8.51 17.24 4.27
N SER A 192 -8.73 16.38 5.27
CA SER A 192 -7.91 16.34 6.49
C SER A 192 -6.45 16.01 6.18
N GLN A 193 -6.20 15.05 5.28
CA GLN A 193 -4.86 14.68 4.86
C GLN A 193 -4.16 15.83 4.12
N LEU A 194 -4.87 16.49 3.19
CA LEU A 194 -4.35 17.66 2.47
C LEU A 194 -4.06 18.82 3.42
N GLY A 195 -4.92 19.06 4.41
CA GLY A 195 -4.70 20.09 5.44
C GLY A 195 -3.44 19.84 6.27
N LYS A 196 -3.21 18.59 6.71
CA LYS A 196 -1.99 18.20 7.44
C LYS A 196 -0.72 18.36 6.60
N LEU A 197 -0.79 18.11 5.29
CA LEU A 197 0.35 18.32 4.39
C LEU A 197 0.69 19.81 4.29
N LYS A 198 -0.30 20.67 4.06
CA LYS A 198 -0.08 22.13 4.01
C LYS A 198 0.59 22.66 5.27
N GLN A 199 0.09 22.27 6.45
CA GLN A 199 0.69 22.66 7.72
C GLN A 199 2.16 22.21 7.87
N ARG A 200 2.50 21.02 7.37
CA ARG A 200 3.89 20.52 7.38
C ARG A 200 4.79 21.30 6.42
N GLU A 201 4.30 21.63 5.23
CA GLU A 201 5.03 22.41 4.23
C GLU A 201 5.26 23.85 4.73
N GLU A 202 4.25 24.47 5.35
CA GLU A 202 4.36 25.80 5.98
C GLU A 202 5.37 25.82 7.14
N LYS A 203 5.33 24.80 8.00
CA LYS A 203 6.27 24.70 9.13
C LYS A 203 7.73 24.59 8.65
N ARG A 204 8.00 23.76 7.65
CA ARG A 204 9.35 23.63 7.06
C ARG A 204 9.82 24.92 6.40
N SER A 205 8.93 25.63 5.69
CA SER A 205 9.28 26.92 5.09
C SER A 205 9.68 27.98 6.12
N ASN A 206 9.10 27.94 7.32
CA ASN A 206 9.43 28.88 8.39
C ASN A 206 10.73 28.51 9.11
N GLU A 207 11.06 27.21 9.21
CA GLU A 207 12.32 26.73 9.77
C GLU A 207 13.52 27.02 8.86
N ASP A 208 13.34 27.03 7.53
CA ASP A 208 14.39 27.35 6.56
C ASP A 208 14.65 28.88 6.42
N GLN A 209 13.84 29.74 7.05
CA GLN A 209 13.96 31.21 6.99
C GLN A 209 14.51 31.85 8.28
N GLY A 210 14.71 31.08 9.34
CA GLY A 210 15.26 31.53 10.64
C GLY A 210 16.69 31.07 10.86
#